data_AF-A0A2R7IXC2-F1
#
_entry.id   AF-A0A2R7IXC2-F1
#
_cell.length_a   1.000
_cell.length_b   1.000
_cell.length_c   1.000
_cell.angle_alpha   90.00
_cell.angle_beta   90.00
_cell.angle_gamma   90.00
#
_symmetry.space_group_name_H-M   'P 1'
#
loop_
_entity.id
_entity.type
_entity.pdbx_description
1 polymer ?
#
loop_
_entity_poly.entity_id
_entity_poly.type
_entity_poly.pdbx_seq_one_letter_code
_entity_poly.pdbx_strand_id
1 'polypeptide(L)'
;MDSAAPVGSPLAAEAAPSARGRLRRPGALTSGLVLLGLIALAVVLGPWLSPYAYDEQSLALLGEPHAPSLSHWLGTDELGRDVLTRLLF
;
A
#
# COMPACT_ATOMS: atom_id res chain seq x y z
N MET A 1 -34.70 -64.16 4.15
CA MET A 1 -34.04 -63.53 5.31
C MET A 1 -32.80 -62.83 4.77
N ASP A 2 -33.02 -61.85 3.90
CA ASP A 2 -32.98 -60.41 4.25
C ASP A 2 -31.62 -60.04 4.84
N SER A 3 -30.69 -59.53 4.03
CA SER A 3 -30.62 -58.11 3.64
C SER A 3 -30.36 -57.22 4.86
N ALA A 4 -29.08 -56.87 5.05
CA ALA A 4 -28.68 -55.64 5.72
C ALA A 4 -27.23 -55.30 5.32
N ALA A 5 -27.09 -54.43 4.32
CA ALA A 5 -25.83 -53.75 4.05
C ALA A 5 -25.50 -52.79 5.20
N PRO A 6 -24.24 -52.66 5.64
CA PRO A 6 -23.82 -51.43 6.30
C PRO A 6 -23.66 -50.36 5.22
N VAL A 7 -24.71 -49.54 5.12
CA VAL A 7 -24.72 -48.24 4.47
C VAL A 7 -23.64 -47.35 5.08
N GLY A 8 -22.81 -46.77 4.20
CA GLY A 8 -22.13 -45.50 4.44
C GLY A 8 -20.86 -45.56 5.29
N SER A 9 -19.71 -45.76 4.65
CA SER A 9 -18.55 -44.98 5.09
C SER A 9 -18.80 -43.55 4.59
N PRO A 10 -18.98 -42.56 5.48
CA PRO A 10 -18.95 -41.19 5.01
C PRO A 10 -17.58 -41.01 4.39
N LEU A 11 -17.54 -40.69 3.09
CA LEU A 11 -16.42 -40.03 2.46
C LEU A 11 -16.02 -38.95 3.46
N ALA A 12 -14.89 -39.17 4.15
CA ALA A 12 -14.39 -38.31 5.18
C ALA A 12 -14.45 -36.91 4.60
N ALA A 13 -15.43 -36.14 5.08
CA ALA A 13 -15.78 -34.86 4.52
C ALA A 13 -14.49 -34.07 4.54
N GLU A 14 -13.95 -33.81 3.35
CA GLU A 14 -12.74 -33.03 3.16
C GLU A 14 -13.04 -31.70 3.82
N ALA A 15 -12.49 -31.52 5.03
CA ALA A 15 -12.81 -30.39 5.87
C ALA A 15 -12.21 -29.17 5.18
N ALA A 16 -13.03 -28.51 4.35
CA ALA A 16 -12.68 -27.26 3.72
C ALA A 16 -12.12 -26.33 4.79
N PRO A 17 -10.95 -25.70 4.57
CA PRO A 17 -10.33 -24.86 5.57
C PRO A 17 -11.33 -23.76 5.94
N SER A 18 -11.82 -23.83 7.18
CA SER A 18 -12.77 -22.87 7.73
C SER A 18 -12.10 -21.50 7.69
N ALA A 19 -12.49 -20.68 6.70
CA ALA A 19 -12.13 -19.27 6.61
C ALA A 19 -12.83 -18.42 7.70
N ARG A 20 -13.28 -19.04 8.81
CA ARG A 20 -13.89 -18.35 9.95
C ARG A 20 -12.82 -18.12 10.99
N GLY A 21 -12.13 -17.00 10.85
CA GLY A 21 -11.18 -16.59 11.85
C GLY A 21 -10.14 -15.59 11.40
N ARG A 22 -10.38 -14.81 10.33
CA ARG A 22 -9.64 -13.54 10.21
C ARG A 22 -10.25 -12.58 11.24
N LEU A 23 -9.93 -12.87 12.50
CA LEU A 23 -10.25 -12.06 13.67
C LEU A 23 -9.91 -10.63 13.29
N ARG A 24 -10.96 -9.81 13.11
CA ARG A 24 -10.82 -8.38 12.87
C ARG A 24 -10.14 -7.84 14.13
N ARG A 25 -8.80 -7.78 14.12
CA ARG A 25 -8.05 -7.21 15.24
C ARG A 25 -8.52 -5.77 15.33
N PRO A 26 -9.09 -5.31 16.45
CA PRO A 26 -9.62 -3.96 16.57
C PRO A 26 -8.55 -2.89 16.29
N GLY A 27 -7.27 -3.26 16.45
CA GLY A 27 -6.12 -2.42 16.10
C GLY A 27 -5.82 -2.27 14.60
N ALA A 28 -6.27 -3.18 13.73
CA ALA A 28 -5.97 -3.10 12.30
C ALA A 28 -6.75 -1.98 11.60
N LEU A 29 -7.98 -1.72 12.05
CA LEU A 29 -8.80 -0.62 11.54
C LEU A 29 -8.25 0.73 12.01
N THR A 30 -7.85 0.83 13.28
CA THR A 30 -7.29 2.04 13.85
C THR A 30 -5.92 2.36 13.28
N SER A 31 -5.04 1.37 13.10
CA SER A 31 -3.73 1.58 12.46
C SER A 31 -3.87 2.04 11.01
N GLY A 32 -4.83 1.47 10.27
CA GLY A 32 -5.15 1.89 8.91
C GLY A 32 -5.67 3.33 8.86
N LEU A 33 -6.58 3.69 9.77
CA LEU A 33 -7.14 5.04 9.87
C LEU A 33 -6.08 6.08 10.26
N VAL A 34 -5.18 5.73 11.19
CA VAL A 34 -4.06 6.60 11.59
C VAL A 34 -3.11 6.83 10.41
N LEU A 35 -2.72 5.77 9.70
CA LEU A 35 -1.88 5.90 8.50
C LEU A 35 -2.55 6.79 7.44
N LEU A 36 -3.83 6.57 7.18
CA LEU A 36 -4.61 7.37 6.23
C LEU A 36 -4.65 8.85 6.65
N GLY A 37 -4.85 9.12 7.94
CA GLY A 37 -4.83 10.47 8.50
C GLY A 37 -3.47 11.15 8.35
N LEU A 38 -2.37 10.41 8.55
CA LEU A 38 -1.01 10.92 8.32
C LEU A 38 -0.76 11.27 6.84
N ILE A 39 -1.22 10.42 5.92
CA ILE A 39 -1.13 10.69 4.48
C ILE A 39 -1.95 11.93 4.11
N ALA A 40 -3.19 12.03 4.59
CA ALA A 40 -4.04 13.20 4.35
C ALA A 40 -3.41 14.49 4.89
N LEU A 41 -2.82 14.43 6.09
CA LEU A 41 -2.11 15.56 6.67
C LEU A 41 -0.87 15.95 5.86
N ALA A 42 -0.12 14.99 5.35
CA ALA A 42 1.02 15.24 4.47
C ALA A 42 0.61 15.90 3.15
N VAL A 43 -0.55 15.56 2.59
CA VAL A 43 -1.09 16.22 1.39
C VAL A 43 -1.50 17.67 1.68
N VAL A 44 -2.19 17.91 2.80
CA VAL A 44 -2.65 19.26 3.17
C VAL A 44 -1.48 20.17 3.55
N LEU A 45 -0.48 19.64 4.26
CA LEU A 45 0.70 20.38 4.68
C LEU A 45 1.82 20.38 3.63
N GLY A 46 1.69 19.57 2.56
CA GLY A 46 2.67 19.43 1.49
C GLY A 46 3.15 20.77 0.90
N PRO A 47 2.24 21.71 0.56
CA PRO A 47 2.62 23.04 0.06
C PRO A 47 3.41 23.91 1.05
N TRP A 48 3.33 23.62 2.35
CA TRP A 48 4.12 24.32 3.38
C TRP A 48 5.42 23.58 3.72
N LEU A 49 5.51 22.28 3.42
CA LEU A 49 6.67 21.44 3.71
C LEU A 49 7.68 21.43 2.56
N SER A 50 7.21 21.59 1.31
CA SER A 50 8.03 21.61 0.11
C SER A 50 7.86 22.94 -0.62
N PRO A 51 8.94 23.70 -0.86
CA PRO A 51 8.90 24.87 -1.73
C PRO A 51 8.85 24.50 -3.22
N TYR A 52 8.83 23.20 -3.57
CA TYR A 52 8.84 22.71 -4.95
C TYR A 52 7.42 22.48 -5.45
N ALA A 53 7.07 23.11 -6.57
CA ALA A 53 5.79 22.90 -7.24
C ALA A 53 5.79 21.57 -8.00
N TYR A 54 4.69 20.83 -7.97
CA TYR A 54 4.55 19.52 -8.64
C TYR A 54 4.80 19.58 -10.16
N ASP A 55 4.54 20.73 -10.76
CA ASP A 55 4.66 20.99 -12.18
C ASP A 55 6.01 21.62 -12.59
N GLU A 56 6.91 21.89 -11.65
CA GLU A 56 8.23 22.43 -11.99
C GLU A 56 9.12 21.36 -12.63
N GLN A 57 9.41 21.56 -13.92
CA GLN A 57 10.39 20.80 -14.67
C GLN A 57 11.71 21.55 -14.73
N SER A 58 12.73 21.02 -14.06
CA SER A 58 14.10 21.56 -14.20
C SER A 58 14.77 20.98 -15.44
N LEU A 59 14.75 21.74 -16.53
CA LEU A 59 15.45 21.37 -17.77
C LEU A 59 16.97 21.21 -17.60
N ALA A 60 17.54 21.74 -16.51
CA ALA A 60 18.95 21.59 -16.16
C ALA A 60 19.30 20.20 -15.61
N LEU A 61 18.31 19.42 -15.18
CA LEU A 61 18.48 18.06 -14.64
C LEU A 61 18.00 16.98 -15.64
N LEU A 62 17.62 17.37 -16.87
CA LEU A 62 17.26 16.41 -17.91
C LEU A 62 18.46 15.54 -18.26
N GLY A 63 18.32 14.22 -18.09
CA GLY A 63 19.35 13.25 -18.43
C GLY A 63 20.37 12.94 -17.33
N GLU A 64 20.36 13.65 -16.20
CA GLU A 64 21.09 13.25 -14.98
C GLU A 64 20.13 13.12 -13.80
N PRO A 65 19.54 11.91 -13.60
CA PRO A 65 18.77 11.62 -12.40
C PRO A 65 19.67 11.82 -11.18
N HIS A 66 19.29 12.75 -10.31
CA HIS A 66 20.02 13.01 -9.08
C HIS A 66 19.71 11.90 -8.08
N ALA A 67 20.77 11.34 -7.50
CA ALA A 67 20.65 10.37 -6.42
C ALA A 67 19.93 10.99 -5.19
N PRO A 68 19.37 10.16 -4.29
CA PRO A 68 18.71 10.63 -3.08
C PRO A 68 19.56 11.62 -2.31
N SER A 69 19.00 12.80 -2.03
CA SER A 69 19.68 13.92 -1.38
C SER A 69 18.70 14.72 -0.51
N LEU A 70 19.22 15.63 0.31
CA LEU A 70 18.36 16.47 1.17
C LEU A 70 17.40 17.38 0.37
N SER A 71 17.75 17.70 -0.88
CA SER A 71 16.89 18.43 -1.81
C SER A 71 15.88 17.52 -2.52
N HIS A 72 16.22 16.26 -2.78
CA HIS A 72 15.36 15.27 -3.43
C HIS A 72 15.38 13.95 -2.66
N TRP A 73 14.43 13.76 -1.75
CA TRP A 73 14.47 12.67 -0.77
C TRP A 73 14.46 11.28 -1.42
N LEU A 74 13.79 11.15 -2.56
CA LEU A 74 13.74 9.93 -3.38
C LEU A 74 14.55 10.06 -4.68
N GLY A 75 15.33 11.13 -4.83
CA GLY A 75 16.01 11.48 -6.08
C GLY A 75 15.07 12.09 -7.12
N THR A 76 15.60 12.31 -8.33
CA THR A 76 14.83 12.83 -9.47
C THR A 76 14.59 11.77 -10.55
N ASP A 77 13.55 11.94 -11.36
CA ASP A 77 13.32 11.14 -12.56
C ASP A 77 14.28 11.54 -13.70
N GLU A 78 14.19 10.84 -14.85
CA GLU A 78 15.02 11.11 -16.04
C GLU A 78 14.81 12.52 -16.64
N LEU A 79 13.69 13.16 -16.26
CA LEU A 79 13.35 14.52 -16.64
C LEU A 79 13.71 15.54 -15.55
N GLY A 80 14.42 15.11 -14.51
CA GLY A 80 14.89 15.99 -13.45
C GLY A 80 13.83 16.38 -12.42
N ARG A 81 12.67 15.71 -12.39
CA ARG A 81 11.59 16.01 -11.45
C ARG A 81 11.70 15.20 -10.17
N ASP A 82 11.32 15.78 -9.04
CA ASP A 82 11.33 15.12 -7.74
C ASP A 82 10.37 13.92 -7.69
N VAL A 83 10.90 12.73 -7.38
CA VAL A 83 10.13 11.47 -7.37
C VAL A 83 9.13 11.43 -6.21
N LEU A 84 9.46 12.03 -5.06
CA LEU A 84 8.57 12.07 -3.90
C LEU A 84 7.31 12.86 -4.21
N THR A 85 7.47 14.02 -4.83
CA THR A 85 6.38 14.90 -5.25
C THR A 85 5.46 14.19 -6.25
N ARG A 86 6.02 13.40 -7.18
CA ARG A 86 5.22 12.57 -8.12
C ARG A 86 4.43 11.44 -7.48
N LEU A 87 4.85 10.95 -6.32
CA LEU A 87 4.09 9.92 -5.58
C LEU A 87 2.97 10.52 -4.73
N LEU A 88 3.08 11.80 -4.36
CA LEU A 88 2.11 12.47 -3.49
C LEU A 88 0.92 13.08 -4.24
N PHE A 89 1.06 13.34 -5.54
CA PHE A 89 0.05 14.01 -6.39
C PHE A 89 -0.19 13.23 -7.69
#